data_AF-A0A117LGJ4-F1
#
_entry.id   AF-A0A117LGJ4-F1
#
_cell.length_a   1.000
_cell.length_b   1.000
_cell.length_c   1.000
_cell.angle_alpha   90.00
_cell.angle_beta   90.00
_cell.angle_gamma   90.00
#
_symmetry.space_group_name_H-M   'P 1'
#
loop_
_entity.id
_entity.type
_entity.pdbx_description
1 polymer ?
#
loop_
_entity_poly.entity_id
_entity_poly.type
_entity_poly.pdbx_seq_one_letter_code
_entity_poly.pdbx_strand_id
1 'polypeptide(L)' 'MIERVALYLQDAHDLRDGLDYVKYAEDRGFEAVWQAESRLV' A
#
# COMPACT_ATOMS: atom_id res chain seq x y z
N MET A 1 12.21 10.66 -17.99
CA MET A 1 12.09 10.49 -16.54
C MET A 1 10.83 9.70 -16.31
N ILE A 2 10.90 8.51 -15.70
CA ILE A 2 9.69 7.80 -15.27
C ILE A 2 9.23 8.49 -13.99
N GLU A 3 7.97 8.91 -13.92
CA GLU A 3 7.39 9.39 -12.69
C GLU A 3 7.26 8.23 -11.71
N ARG A 4 7.85 8.42 -10.54
CA ARG A 4 7.86 7.46 -9.45
C ARG A 4 6.54 7.59 -8.68
N VAL A 5 5.71 6.56 -8.77
CA VAL A 5 4.37 6.54 -8.16
C VAL A 5 4.35 5.53 -7.02
N ALA A 6 3.61 5.87 -5.96
CA ALA A 6 3.49 5.05 -4.76
C ALA A 6 2.04 5.02 -4.26
N LEU A 7 1.70 3.97 -3.51
CA LEU A 7 0.36 3.70 -3.00
C LEU A 7 0.29 4.06 -1.51
N TYR A 8 -0.75 4.80 -1.11
CA TYR A 8 -1.04 5.10 0.30
C TYR A 8 -2.36 4.44 0.70
N LEU A 9 -2.30 3.51 1.66
CA LEU A 9 -3.43 2.82 2.22
C LEU A 9 -3.77 3.44 3.58
N GLN A 10 -4.96 4.04 3.67
CA GLN A 10 -5.52 4.49 4.94
C GLN A 10 -6.32 3.34 5.57
N ASP A 11 -6.49 3.44 6.88
CA ASP A 11 -7.16 2.54 7.82
C ASP A 11 -8.65 2.25 7.46
N ALA A 12 -8.85 1.49 6.39
CA ALA A 12 -10.14 0.94 5.96
C ALA A 12 -10.14 -0.60 5.84
N HIS A 13 -8.97 -1.23 5.72
CA HIS A 13 -8.82 -2.68 5.44
C HIS A 13 -8.17 -3.44 6.60
N ASP A 14 -8.32 -4.77 6.64
CA ASP A 14 -7.60 -5.61 7.59
C ASP A 14 -6.12 -5.69 7.19
N LEU A 15 -5.21 -5.81 8.17
CA LEU A 15 -3.77 -5.93 7.93
C LEU A 15 -3.45 -7.10 6.98
N ARG A 16 -4.28 -8.15 7.01
CA ARG A 16 -4.11 -9.33 6.15
C ARG A 16 -4.36 -9.02 4.66
N ASP A 17 -5.23 -8.06 4.35
CA ASP A 17 -5.48 -7.63 2.97
C ASP A 17 -4.32 -6.80 2.42
N GLY A 18 -3.53 -6.16 3.31
CA GLY A 18 -2.36 -5.36 2.98
C GLY A 18 -1.36 -6.09 2.09
N LEU A 19 -1.15 -7.39 2.32
CA LEU A 19 -0.22 -8.21 1.53
C LEU A 19 -0.66 -8.38 0.07
N ASP A 20 -1.96 -8.49 -0.19
CA ASP A 20 -2.45 -8.66 -1.55
C ASP A 20 -2.43 -7.32 -2.31
N TYR A 21 -2.65 -6.20 -1.61
CA TYR A 21 -2.43 -4.87 -2.18
C TYR A 21 -0.97 -4.62 -2.54
N VAL A 22 -0.03 -5.04 -1.69
CA VAL A 22 1.41 -4.91 -1.95
C VAL A 22 1.81 -5.71 -3.19
N LYS A 23 1.46 -6.99 -3.27
CA LYS A 23 1.75 -7.82 -4.46
C LYS A 23 1.16 -7.21 -5.74
N TYR A 24 -0.07 -6.71 -5.66
CA TYR A 24 -0.74 -6.08 -6.79
C TYR A 24 -0.04 -4.78 -7.23
N ALA A 25 0.48 -3.99 -6.28
CA ALA A 25 1.22 -2.76 -6.55
C ALA A 25 2.61 -3.04 -7.12
N GLU A 26 3.32 -4.05 -6.62
CA GLU A 26 4.61 -4.51 -7.17
C GLU A 26 4.47 -4.93 -8.64
N ASP A 27 3.46 -5.74 -8.97
CA ASP A 27 3.15 -6.16 -10.36
C ASP A 27 2.86 -4.98 -11.30
N ARG A 28 2.47 -3.82 -10.76
CA ARG A 28 2.16 -2.59 -11.52
C ARG A 28 3.32 -1.61 -11.59
N GLY A 29 4.44 -1.91 -10.94
CA GLY A 29 5.62 -1.06 -10.92
C GLY A 29 5.49 0.15 -10.00
N PHE A 30 4.65 0.07 -8.97
CA PHE A 30 4.69 1.07 -7.90
C PHE A 30 6.02 0.96 -7.15
N GLU A 31 6.60 2.11 -6.80
CA GLU A 31 7.88 2.15 -6.10
C GLU A 31 7.75 1.79 -4.62
N ALA A 32 6.64 2.18 -4.01
CA ALA A 32 6.42 2.02 -2.58
C ALA A 32 4.93 1.89 -2.25
N VAL A 33 4.67 1.27 -1.11
CA VAL A 33 3.36 1.20 -0.47
C VAL A 33 3.52 1.64 0.98
N TRP A 34 2.73 2.62 1.42
CA TRP A 34 2.65 3.04 2.81
C TRP A 34 1.27 2.74 3.36
N GLN A 35 1.21 2.24 4.59
CA GLN A 35 -0.03 2.00 5.31
C GLN A 35 -0.04 2.79 6.61
N ALA A 36 -1.07 3.59 6.80
CA ALA A 36 -1.34 4.24 8.09
C ALA A 36 -2.33 3.38 8.89
N GLU A 37 -2.03 3.19 10.18
CA GLU A 37 -2.90 2.47 11.10
C GLU A 37 -3.25 3.39 12.29
N SER A 38 -4.50 3.85 12.32
CA SER A 38 -4.99 4.74 13.38
C SER A 38 -5.63 3.99 14.55
N ARG A 39 -5.91 2.68 14.40
CA ARG A 39 -6.66 1.87 15.37
C ARG A 39 -5.79 1.20 16.44
N LEU A 40 -4.49 1.52 16.49
CA LEU A 40 -3.60 1.12 17.58
C LEU A 40 -3.95 1.93 18.83
N VAL A 41 -5.01 1.53 19.54
CA VAL A 41 -5.32 1.94 20.91
C VAL A 41 -4.80 0.92 21.92
#